data_AF-A0A9W7MSA5-F1
#
_entry.id   AF-A0A9W7MSA5-F1
#
_cell.length_a   1.000
_cell.length_b   1.000
_cell.length_c   1.000
_cell.angle_alpha   90.00
_cell.angle_beta   90.00
_cell.angle_gamma   90.00
#
_symmetry.space_group_name_H-M   'P 1'
#
loop_
_entity.id
_entity.type
_entity.pdbx_description
1 polymer ?
#
loop_
_entity_poly.entity_id
_entity_poly.type
_entity_poly.pdbx_seq_one_letter_code
_entity_poly.pdbx_strand_id
1 'polypeptide(L)'
;MDLEGAAEGAKVSEEGIIETFDNDDEALDAFDNGVVVMDLSHFGRIRVSGDDQIQFLHNQTTANFECLSEGQGCDTVFVTPTARTIDIAYAWIMKKSVILMV
;
A
#
# COMPACT_ATOMS: atom_id res chain seq x y z
N MET A 1 -15.90 11.51 -7.53
CA MET A 1 -15.59 11.31 -6.11
C MET A 1 -15.20 12.67 -5.62
N ASP A 2 -16.04 13.30 -4.81
CA ASP A 2 -15.79 14.67 -4.35
C ASP A 2 -14.51 14.68 -3.49
N LEU A 3 -13.54 15.50 -3.89
CA LEU A 3 -12.22 15.59 -3.25
C LEU A 3 -12.36 16.36 -1.93
N GLU A 4 -12.67 15.66 -0.83
CA GLU A 4 -12.83 16.26 0.51
C GLU A 4 -11.61 17.09 0.95
N GLY A 5 -10.40 16.77 0.48
CA GLY A 5 -9.16 17.50 0.83
C GLY A 5 -9.06 18.91 0.24
N ALA A 6 -9.72 19.20 -0.88
CA ALA A 6 -9.68 20.54 -1.49
C ALA A 6 -10.36 21.61 -0.61
N ALA A 7 -11.25 21.18 0.29
CA ALA A 7 -11.91 22.07 1.25
C ALA A 7 -11.01 22.48 2.42
N GLU A 8 -9.86 21.81 2.64
CA GLU A 8 -8.97 22.01 3.78
C GLU A 8 -7.60 22.62 3.41
N GLY A 9 -7.44 23.13 2.19
CA GLY A 9 -6.21 23.81 1.76
C GLY A 9 -5.16 22.91 1.09
N ALA A 10 -5.52 21.67 0.75
CA ALA A 10 -4.65 20.79 -0.02
C ALA A 10 -4.39 21.32 -1.44
N LYS A 11 -3.14 21.23 -1.90
CA LYS A 11 -2.80 21.22 -3.32
C LYS A 11 -2.95 19.82 -3.86
N VAL A 12 -3.73 19.68 -4.92
CA VAL A 12 -4.13 18.40 -5.49
C VAL A 12 -3.67 18.32 -6.93
N SER A 13 -3.08 17.19 -7.32
CA SER A 13 -2.64 16.92 -8.69
C SER A 13 -3.83 16.79 -9.66
N GLU A 14 -3.55 16.76 -10.97
CA GLU A 14 -4.59 16.51 -11.99
C GLU A 14 -5.28 15.14 -11.82
N GLU A 15 -4.60 14.18 -11.19
CA GLU A 15 -5.11 12.84 -10.91
C GLU A 15 -5.90 12.76 -9.60
N GLY A 16 -6.07 13.88 -8.89
CA GLY A 16 -6.81 13.93 -7.62
C GLY A 16 -6.01 13.50 -6.40
N ILE A 17 -4.68 13.43 -6.50
CA ILE A 17 -3.78 13.04 -5.40
C ILE A 17 -3.38 14.29 -4.62
N ILE A 18 -3.49 14.25 -3.29
CA ILE A 18 -3.01 15.32 -2.42
C ILE A 18 -1.48 15.34 -2.44
N GLU A 19 -0.89 16.46 -2.85
CA GLU A 19 0.56 16.64 -2.95
C GLU A 19 1.14 17.30 -1.70
N THR A 20 0.49 18.36 -1.20
CA THR A 20 0.96 19.11 -0.01
C THR A 20 -0.15 20.01 0.53
N PHE A 21 0.00 20.46 1.78
CA PHE A 21 -0.78 21.53 2.41
C PHE A 21 0.06 22.81 2.64
N ASP A 22 1.23 22.93 1.98
CA ASP A 22 2.21 24.02 2.12
C ASP A 22 2.80 24.18 3.54
N ASN A 23 2.83 23.11 4.32
CA ASN A 23 3.40 23.05 5.67
C ASN A 23 4.40 21.88 5.82
N ASP A 24 5.21 21.65 4.79
CA ASP A 24 6.08 20.47 4.68
C ASP A 24 7.06 20.36 5.86
N ASP A 25 7.60 21.47 6.36
CA ASP A 25 8.51 21.48 7.53
C ASP A 25 7.79 21.03 8.81
N GLU A 26 6.57 21.54 9.06
CA GLU A 26 5.75 21.11 10.19
C GLU A 26 5.28 19.66 10.04
N ALA A 27 4.98 19.21 8.81
CA ALA A 27 4.59 17.83 8.54
C ALA A 27 5.75 16.86 8.79
N LEU A 28 6.98 17.22 8.43
CA LEU A 28 8.18 16.44 8.71
C LEU A 28 8.50 16.40 10.21
N ASP A 29 8.39 17.52 10.94
CA ASP A 29 8.54 17.51 12.39
C ASP A 29 7.48 16.63 13.07
N ALA A 30 6.22 16.73 12.63
CA ALA A 30 5.12 15.91 13.14
C ALA A 30 5.27 14.41 12.80
N PHE A 31 5.97 14.05 11.72
CA PHE A 31 6.26 12.66 11.39
C PHE A 31 7.12 12.00 12.47
N ASP A 32 8.13 12.70 12.97
CA ASP A 32 9.03 12.20 14.01
C ASP A 32 8.46 12.40 15.44
N ASN A 33 7.73 13.49 15.67
CA ASN A 33 7.38 13.97 17.01
C ASN A 33 5.87 14.02 17.31
N GLY A 34 5.02 13.59 16.38
CA GLY A 34 3.57 13.77 16.48
C GLY A 34 2.78 12.69 15.75
N VAL A 35 1.71 13.14 15.07
CA VAL A 35 0.83 12.29 14.27
C VAL A 35 0.53 13.02 12.97
N VAL A 36 0.69 12.30 11.86
CA VAL A 36 0.31 12.76 10.52
C VAL A 36 -0.79 11.85 10.00
N VAL A 37 -1.78 12.44 9.33
CA VAL A 37 -2.80 11.70 8.57
C VAL A 37 -2.56 11.98 7.10
N MET A 38 -2.47 10.92 6.30
CA MET A 38 -2.26 11.00 4.86
C MET A 38 -3.38 10.29 4.13
N ASP A 39 -3.87 10.91 3.05
CA ASP A 39 -4.76 10.22 2.12
C ASP A 39 -3.94 9.38 1.15
N LEU A 40 -3.97 8.06 1.35
CA LEU A 40 -3.33 7.07 0.48
C LEU A 40 -4.37 6.30 -0.35
N SER A 41 -5.58 6.85 -0.53
CA SER A 41 -6.68 6.17 -1.23
C SER A 41 -6.40 5.90 -2.71
N HIS A 42 -5.39 6.58 -3.28
CA HIS A 42 -4.93 6.34 -4.64
C HIS A 42 -4.17 5.02 -4.81
N PHE A 43 -3.64 4.44 -3.72
CA PHE A 43 -3.03 3.11 -3.76
C PHE A 43 -4.09 2.02 -4.00
N GLY A 44 -3.78 1.14 -4.93
CA GLY A 44 -4.57 -0.03 -5.23
C GLY A 44 -4.59 -1.00 -4.05
N ARG A 45 -5.71 -1.70 -3.88
CA ARG A 45 -5.85 -2.74 -2.85
C ARG A 45 -6.36 -4.01 -3.49
N ILE A 46 -5.54 -5.05 -3.45
CA ILE A 46 -5.85 -6.37 -4.00
C ILE A 46 -6.12 -7.32 -2.83
N ARG A 47 -7.26 -8.02 -2.86
CA ARG A 47 -7.54 -9.13 -1.95
C ARG A 47 -7.39 -10.42 -2.71
N VAL A 48 -6.43 -11.25 -2.27
CA VAL A 48 -6.27 -12.61 -2.79
C VAL A 48 -6.83 -13.57 -1.76
N SER A 49 -7.86 -14.33 -2.16
CA SER A 49 -8.56 -15.29 -1.31
C SER A 49 -8.71 -16.61 -2.05
N GLY A 50 -8.73 -17.71 -1.30
CA GLY A 50 -8.85 -19.06 -1.85
C GLY A 50 -7.91 -20.00 -1.12
N ASP A 51 -8.16 -21.29 -1.24
CA ASP A 51 -7.36 -22.30 -0.52
C ASP A 51 -5.89 -22.34 -0.99
N ASP A 52 -5.62 -21.87 -2.21
CA ASP A 52 -4.31 -21.82 -2.85
C ASP A 52 -3.67 -20.41 -2.87
N GLN A 53 -4.25 -19.44 -2.16
CA GLN A 53 -3.82 -18.03 -2.19
C GLN A 53 -2.30 -17.84 -1.95
N ILE A 54 -1.72 -18.62 -1.03
CA ILE A 54 -0.29 -18.54 -0.69
C ILE A 54 0.56 -19.09 -1.82
N GLN A 55 0.17 -20.23 -2.39
CA GLN A 55 0.88 -20.85 -3.51
C GLN A 55 0.82 -19.97 -4.76
N PHE A 56 -0.33 -19.35 -5.01
CA PHE A 56 -0.49 -18.38 -6.09
C PHE A 56 0.47 -17.21 -5.91
N LEU A 57 0.50 -16.58 -4.73
CA LEU A 57 1.34 -15.42 -4.46
C LEU A 57 2.85 -15.72 -4.48
N HIS A 58 3.27 -16.90 -4.05
CA HIS A 58 4.66 -17.36 -4.20
C HIS A 58 5.10 -17.41 -5.66
N ASN A 59 4.17 -17.70 -6.58
CA ASN A 59 4.48 -17.77 -8.01
C ASN A 59 4.45 -16.41 -8.71
N GLN A 60 3.85 -15.39 -8.07
CA GLN A 60 3.71 -14.05 -8.65
C GLN A 60 4.62 -13.01 -8.01
N THR A 61 5.19 -13.31 -6.85
CA THR A 61 5.93 -12.34 -6.05
C THR A 61 7.19 -12.92 -5.44
N THR A 62 8.02 -12.09 -4.82
CA THR A 62 9.32 -12.48 -4.24
C THR A 62 9.27 -12.91 -2.77
N ALA A 63 8.16 -12.67 -2.07
CA ALA A 63 8.05 -12.94 -0.64
C ALA A 63 7.75 -14.41 -0.31
N ASN A 64 8.32 -14.87 0.81
CA ASN A 64 7.97 -16.15 1.44
C ASN A 64 6.84 -15.95 2.46
N PHE A 65 5.59 -16.09 2.00
CA PHE A 65 4.41 -15.91 2.86
C PHE A 65 4.21 -17.05 3.88
N GLU A 66 4.83 -18.22 3.70
CA GLU A 66 4.68 -19.35 4.64
C GLU A 66 5.31 -19.05 6.01
N CYS A 67 6.23 -18.09 6.06
CA CYS A 67 6.84 -17.63 7.32
C CYS A 67 6.01 -16.59 8.08
N LEU A 68 4.87 -16.17 7.54
CA LEU A 68 4.03 -15.12 8.12
C LEU A 68 2.76 -15.70 8.76
N SER A 69 2.41 -15.16 9.93
CA SER A 69 1.20 -15.46 10.68
C SER A 69 0.13 -14.39 10.44
N GLU A 70 -1.12 -14.69 10.79
CA GLU A 70 -2.22 -13.71 10.75
C GLU A 70 -1.84 -12.41 11.48
N GLY A 71 -2.12 -11.28 10.82
CA GLY A 71 -1.78 -9.93 11.30
C GLY A 71 -0.35 -9.47 10.94
N GLN A 72 0.51 -10.36 10.46
CA GLN A 72 1.84 -9.97 9.97
C GLN A 72 1.79 -9.52 8.51
N GLY A 73 2.78 -8.72 8.14
CA GLY A 73 2.95 -8.26 6.78
C GLY A 73 4.41 -8.20 6.36
N CYS A 74 4.63 -8.00 5.06
CA CYS A 74 5.95 -7.88 4.46
C CYS A 74 5.88 -7.08 3.16
N ASP A 75 7.03 -6.54 2.77
CA ASP A 75 7.22 -6.00 1.44
C ASP A 75 7.41 -7.17 0.46
N THR A 76 6.85 -7.04 -0.73
CA THR A 76 7.03 -8.00 -1.81
C THR A 76 7.08 -7.28 -3.14
N VAL A 77 7.62 -7.95 -4.16
CA VAL A 77 7.68 -7.41 -5.52
C VAL A 77 6.92 -8.37 -6.44
N PHE A 78 5.93 -7.86 -7.16
CA PHE A 78 5.32 -8.59 -8.26
C PHE A 78 6.30 -8.72 -9.41
N VAL A 79 6.43 -9.93 -9.96
CA VAL A 79 7.40 -10.22 -11.02
C VAL A 79 6.78 -10.97 -12.19
N THR A 80 7.36 -10.78 -13.37
CA THR A 80 7.09 -11.64 -14.51
C THR A 80 7.73 -13.03 -14.30
N PRO A 81 7.37 -14.04 -15.11
CA PRO A 81 8.03 -15.37 -15.06
C PRO A 81 9.55 -15.35 -15.31
N THR A 82 10.09 -14.25 -15.85
CA THR A 82 11.53 -14.04 -16.06
C THR A 82 12.16 -13.12 -15.00
N ALA A 83 11.49 -12.97 -13.85
CA ALA A 83 11.91 -12.17 -12.70
C ALA A 83 12.09 -10.66 -12.99
N ARG A 84 11.39 -10.11 -14.00
CA ARG A 84 11.32 -8.65 -14.16
C ARG A 84 10.31 -8.08 -13.18
N THR A 85 10.69 -7.02 -12.48
CA THR A 85 9.80 -6.25 -11.61
C THR A 85 8.63 -5.69 -12.40
N ILE A 86 7.42 -5.95 -11.91
CA ILE A 86 6.16 -5.35 -12.36
C ILE A 86 5.82 -4.20 -11.42
N ASP A 87 5.77 -4.48 -10.12
CA ASP A 87 5.39 -3.49 -9.09
C ASP A 87 5.87 -3.89 -7.70
N ILE A 88 5.95 -2.92 -6.78
CA ILE A 88 6.15 -3.17 -5.34
C ILE A 88 4.79 -3.30 -4.66
N ALA A 89 4.71 -4.12 -3.61
CA ALA A 89 3.50 -4.23 -2.82
C ALA A 89 3.81 -4.44 -1.34
N TYR A 90 2.93 -3.91 -0.49
CA TYR A 90 2.89 -4.26 0.94
C TYR A 90 1.80 -5.30 1.16
N ALA A 91 2.17 -6.45 1.69
CA ALA A 91 1.24 -7.55 1.92
C ALA A 91 0.91 -7.72 3.40
N TRP A 92 -0.33 -8.11 3.70
CA TRP A 92 -0.80 -8.48 5.03
C TRP A 92 -1.56 -9.80 5.02
N ILE A 93 -1.20 -10.70 5.94
CA ILE A 93 -1.89 -11.96 6.15
C ILE A 93 -3.15 -11.72 6.98
N MET A 94 -4.31 -12.01 6.39
CA MET A 94 -5.60 -12.05 7.07
C MET A 94 -6.03 -13.50 7.25
N LYS A 95 -7.01 -13.73 8.14
CA LYS A 95 -7.55 -15.07 8.46
C LYS A 95 -7.89 -15.97 7.25
N LYS A 96 -8.36 -15.40 6.14
CA LYS A 96 -8.83 -16.12 4.94
C LYS A 96 -8.40 -15.46 3.63
N SER A 97 -7.42 -14.57 3.68
CA SER A 97 -6.97 -13.81 2.51
C SER A 97 -5.61 -13.19 2.76
N VAL A 98 -4.94 -12.81 1.69
CA VAL A 98 -3.84 -11.84 1.75
C VAL A 98 -4.33 -10.52 1.15
N ILE A 99 -4.06 -9.41 1.83
CA ILE A 99 -4.30 -8.07 1.29
C ILE A 99 -2.98 -7.54 0.78
N LEU A 100 -2.94 -7.02 -0.45
CA LEU A 100 -1.81 -6.30 -0.99
C LEU A 100 -2.22 -4.86 -1.27
N MET A 101 -1.38 -3.93 -0.85
CA MET A 101 -1.41 -2.53 -1.27
C MET A 101 -0.37 -2.34 -2.37
N VAL A 102 -0.78 -1.80 -3.51
CA VAL A 102 0.04 -1.58 -4.72
C VAL A 102 -0.04 -0.11 -5.15
#